data_AF-A0AA42S7K8-F1
#
_entry.id   AF-A0AA42S7K8-F1
#
_cell.length_a   1.000
_cell.length_b   1.000
_cell.length_c   1.000
_cell.angle_alpha   90.00
_cell.angle_beta   90.00
_cell.angle_gamma   90.00
#
_symmetry.space_group_name_H-M   'P 1'
#
loop_
_entity.id
_entity.type
_entity.pdbx_description
1 polymer ?
#
loop_
_entity_poly.entity_id
_entity_poly.type
_entity_poly.pdbx_seq_one_letter_code
_entity_poly.pdbx_strand_id
1 'polypeptide(L)'
;MTHPFSPEDVRVLREHGIALFADRVLIAVQPPLSDARIAEIESACAGPLPQALRDLWRLTAGGELAYDLHARMNGNEEALSWAELFYDGSDHYRDLQGWIEHEQECAETAATEDGETWNGTLRYLPIGGFEYCDRIYVAVEPGPRAGSIVAWKQGLPGWTHALQQDGIATIAPDLHAAFAALCLETDPEDDLDSPGVRVLEYLEERVSDHGMPQALADALVAFYRRALVDWRGPLAAGTLMQSPRLAGLALQHAISKDDAALVRQLAEQGMRFDEPLRGSATPVDVALMQHACAAAHALLQAGAAASPAAIHRFDRKPPAELVERLLAQGAQADALGVARCVACGAPEAARRVAAACGDGIAAAYAEVRDAMANSYQEDLRKVRAGKLGHYLGADGLAERVANLREFLL
;
A
#
# COMPACT_ATOMS: atom_id res chain seq x y z
N MET A 1 27.56 -8.49 -8.58
CA MET A 1 28.24 -7.20 -8.84
C MET A 1 29.14 -6.91 -7.65
N THR A 2 30.28 -6.24 -7.83
CA THR A 2 31.17 -5.87 -6.72
C THR A 2 30.51 -4.82 -5.85
N HIS A 3 30.43 -5.13 -4.55
CA HIS A 3 29.90 -4.27 -3.51
C HIS A 3 30.66 -2.92 -3.48
N PRO A 4 29.99 -1.75 -3.50
CA PRO A 4 30.68 -0.46 -3.64
C PRO A 4 31.41 0.01 -2.39
N PHE A 5 31.15 -0.62 -1.24
CA PHE A 5 31.75 -0.29 0.04
C PHE A 5 32.96 -1.18 0.33
N SER A 6 34.03 -0.58 0.84
CA SER A 6 35.20 -1.29 1.33
C SER A 6 34.89 -2.06 2.62
N PRO A 7 35.74 -3.02 3.04
CA PRO A 7 35.56 -3.70 4.33
C PRO A 7 35.49 -2.74 5.52
N GLU A 8 36.22 -1.62 5.45
CA GLU A 8 36.21 -0.59 6.49
C GLU A 8 34.90 0.19 6.49
N ASP A 9 34.37 0.55 5.33
CA ASP A 9 33.06 1.17 5.21
C ASP A 9 31.97 0.27 5.80
N VAL A 10 32.00 -1.03 5.48
CA VAL A 10 31.06 -2.01 6.05
C VAL A 10 31.18 -2.09 7.57
N ARG A 11 32.41 -2.03 8.12
CA ARG A 11 32.63 -2.00 9.58
C ARG A 11 31.99 -0.77 10.21
N VAL A 12 32.20 0.42 9.64
CA VAL A 12 31.63 1.68 10.12
C VAL A 12 30.11 1.66 10.01
N LEU A 13 29.54 1.20 8.89
CA LEU A 13 28.09 1.03 8.74
C LEU A 13 27.50 0.16 9.85
N ARG A 14 28.17 -0.93 10.20
CA ARG A 14 27.75 -1.82 11.30
C ARG A 14 27.79 -1.13 12.66
N GLU A 15 28.80 -0.30 12.92
CA GLU A 15 28.87 0.51 14.16
C GLU A 15 27.70 1.51 14.28
N HIS A 16 27.17 1.96 13.14
CA HIS A 16 26.00 2.85 13.07
C HIS A 16 24.66 2.12 12.93
N GLY A 17 24.62 0.80 13.16
CA GLY A 17 23.37 0.04 13.12
C GLY A 17 22.83 -0.16 11.70
N ILE A 18 23.70 -0.26 10.69
CA ILE A 18 23.33 -0.44 9.28
C ILE A 18 23.91 -1.76 8.76
N ALA A 19 23.10 -2.54 8.06
CA ALA A 19 23.54 -3.76 7.39
C ALA A 19 23.12 -3.76 5.91
N LEU A 20 23.86 -4.52 5.10
CA LEU A 20 23.57 -4.72 3.69
C LEU A 20 23.30 -6.21 3.44
N PHE A 21 22.12 -6.53 2.94
CA PHE A 21 21.73 -7.90 2.60
C PHE A 21 21.02 -7.91 1.25
N ALA A 22 21.45 -8.79 0.34
CA ALA A 22 20.84 -8.95 -0.98
C ALA A 22 20.62 -7.62 -1.75
N ASP A 23 21.64 -6.76 -1.76
CA ASP A 23 21.60 -5.42 -2.37
C ASP A 23 20.51 -4.49 -1.78
N ARG A 24 20.14 -4.68 -0.51
CA ARG A 24 19.26 -3.78 0.25
C ARG A 24 19.94 -3.32 1.53
N VAL A 25 19.67 -2.06 1.86
CA VAL A 25 20.02 -1.41 3.14
C VAL A 25 18.98 -1.74 4.19
N LEU A 26 19.44 -2.16 5.37
CA LEU A 26 18.68 -2.28 6.60
C LEU A 26 19.26 -1.28 7.61
N ILE A 27 18.38 -0.60 8.34
CA ILE A 27 18.76 0.36 9.40
C ILE A 27 18.29 -0.15 10.76
N ALA A 28 18.75 0.46 11.85
CA ALA A 28 18.41 0.06 13.21
C ALA A 28 18.63 -1.45 13.47
N VAL A 29 19.65 -2.01 12.81
CA VAL A 29 19.91 -3.45 12.83
C VAL A 29 20.39 -3.90 14.20
N GLN A 30 19.96 -5.08 14.59
CA GLN A 30 20.25 -5.65 15.89
C GLN A 30 21.46 -6.61 15.83
N PRO A 31 22.07 -6.94 16.98
CA PRO A 31 23.13 -7.95 17.04
C PRO A 31 22.71 -9.27 16.37
N PRO A 32 23.64 -10.02 15.75
CA PRO A 32 23.34 -11.33 15.17
C PRO A 32 22.80 -12.35 16.18
N LEU A 33 22.01 -13.32 15.71
CA LEU A 33 21.65 -14.48 16.51
C LEU A 33 22.86 -15.40 16.68
N SER A 34 22.97 -16.02 17.87
CA SER A 34 23.91 -17.10 18.09
C SER A 34 23.49 -18.36 17.33
N ASP A 35 24.45 -19.19 16.92
CA ASP A 35 24.15 -20.48 16.28
C ASP A 35 23.29 -21.40 17.17
N ALA A 36 23.42 -21.30 18.50
CA ALA A 36 22.59 -22.03 19.45
C ALA A 36 21.11 -21.60 19.34
N ARG A 37 20.85 -20.29 19.32
CA ARG A 37 19.50 -19.75 19.16
C ARG A 37 18.89 -20.09 17.80
N ILE A 38 19.68 -20.04 16.72
CA ILE A 38 19.24 -20.46 15.39
C ILE A 38 18.84 -21.96 15.40
N ALA A 39 19.60 -22.81 16.08
CA ALA A 39 19.29 -24.23 16.21
C ALA A 39 18.02 -24.49 17.06
N GLU A 40 17.79 -23.69 18.11
CA GLU A 40 16.55 -23.74 18.89
C GLU A 40 15.34 -23.39 18.02
N ILE A 41 15.40 -22.31 17.23
CA ILE A 41 14.30 -21.93 16.32
C ILE A 41 14.08 -23.01 15.25
N GLU A 42 15.16 -23.57 14.70
CA GLU A 42 15.06 -24.69 13.74
C GLU A 42 14.32 -25.90 14.33
N SER A 43 14.49 -26.18 15.63
CA SER A 43 13.80 -27.29 16.29
C SER A 43 12.29 -27.12 16.38
N ALA A 44 11.78 -25.89 16.27
CA ALA A 44 10.35 -25.58 16.20
C ALA A 44 9.78 -25.70 14.77
N CYS A 45 10.62 -25.91 13.75
CA CYS A 45 10.23 -25.94 12.34
C CYS A 45 10.00 -27.37 11.83
N ALA A 46 9.07 -27.54 10.89
CA ALA A 46 8.76 -28.84 10.27
C ALA A 46 9.87 -29.36 9.35
N GLY A 47 10.83 -28.51 8.99
CA GLY A 47 11.97 -28.82 8.14
C GLY A 47 13.14 -27.86 8.41
N PRO A 48 14.27 -28.04 7.72
CA PRO A 48 15.46 -27.25 7.97
C PRO A 48 15.29 -25.78 7.58
N LEU A 49 15.95 -24.89 8.32
CA LEU A 49 15.99 -23.47 7.98
C LEU A 49 16.79 -23.23 6.68
N PRO A 50 16.25 -22.45 5.73
CA PRO A 50 16.97 -22.08 4.51
C PRO A 50 18.28 -21.35 4.81
N GLN A 51 19.31 -21.60 4.01
CA GLN A 51 20.63 -21.01 4.23
C GLN A 51 20.60 -19.47 4.22
N ALA A 52 19.84 -18.86 3.32
CA ALA A 52 19.73 -17.40 3.24
C ALA A 52 19.16 -16.78 4.53
N LEU A 53 18.24 -17.46 5.23
CA LEU A 53 17.71 -16.99 6.51
C LEU A 53 18.77 -17.09 7.61
N ARG A 54 19.53 -18.19 7.64
CA ARG A 54 20.65 -18.35 8.59
C ARG A 54 21.71 -17.27 8.36
N ASP A 55 22.02 -16.95 7.10
CA ASP A 55 22.99 -15.91 6.74
C ASP A 55 22.47 -14.53 7.13
N LEU A 56 21.18 -14.25 6.92
CA LEU A 56 20.54 -13.02 7.41
C LEU A 56 20.65 -12.92 8.93
N TRP A 57 20.30 -13.95 9.70
CA TRP A 57 20.38 -13.90 11.16
C TRP A 57 21.80 -13.82 11.73
N ARG A 58 22.78 -14.38 11.03
CA ARG A 58 24.21 -14.21 11.35
C ARG A 58 24.72 -12.81 11.00
N LEU A 59 24.04 -12.13 10.09
CA LEU A 59 24.30 -10.72 9.80
C LEU A 59 23.56 -9.81 10.80
N THR A 60 22.27 -10.03 11.03
CA THR A 60 21.47 -9.25 11.98
C THR A 60 20.21 -10.02 12.39
N ALA A 61 19.90 -9.97 13.68
CA ALA A 61 18.66 -10.48 14.23
C ALA A 61 17.68 -9.32 14.38
N GLY A 62 17.20 -8.72 13.30
CA GLY A 62 16.27 -7.59 13.36
C GLY A 62 16.68 -6.41 12.48
N GLY A 63 15.95 -5.32 12.60
CA GLY A 63 16.18 -4.09 11.86
C GLY A 63 15.00 -3.69 10.98
N GLU A 64 15.04 -2.45 10.53
CA GLU A 64 13.99 -1.82 9.75
C GLU A 64 14.29 -1.90 8.26
N LEU A 65 13.21 -2.06 7.49
CA LEU A 65 13.16 -2.11 6.04
C LEU A 65 12.27 -0.96 5.59
N ALA A 66 12.86 0.01 4.93
CA ALA A 66 12.15 1.16 4.38
C ALA A 66 12.06 0.98 2.87
N TYR A 67 11.11 0.18 2.40
CA TYR A 67 10.91 -0.07 0.96
C TYR A 67 9.44 -0.36 0.69
N ASP A 68 9.05 -0.17 -0.56
CA ASP A 68 7.76 -0.61 -1.08
C ASP A 68 7.82 -2.11 -1.43
N LEU A 69 6.72 -2.81 -1.16
CA LEU A 69 6.50 -4.20 -1.52
C LEU A 69 5.04 -4.39 -1.93
N HIS A 70 4.82 -5.08 -3.04
CA HIS A 70 3.50 -5.37 -3.57
C HIS A 70 3.32 -6.85 -3.87
N ALA A 71 2.10 -7.33 -3.69
CA ALA A 71 1.71 -8.68 -4.08
C ALA A 71 0.26 -8.72 -4.53
N ARG A 72 -0.04 -9.62 -5.47
CA ARG A 72 -1.42 -9.91 -5.86
C ARG A 72 -2.02 -10.93 -4.88
N MET A 73 -3.12 -10.55 -4.22
CA MET A 73 -3.81 -11.39 -3.23
C MET A 73 -5.30 -11.43 -3.55
N ASN A 74 -5.86 -12.63 -3.76
CA ASN A 74 -7.30 -12.80 -4.04
C ASN A 74 -7.83 -11.90 -5.19
N GLY A 75 -6.99 -11.63 -6.19
CA GLY A 75 -7.33 -10.77 -7.32
C GLY A 75 -7.01 -9.28 -7.14
N ASN A 76 -6.71 -8.84 -5.92
CA ASN A 76 -6.36 -7.47 -5.58
C ASN A 76 -4.85 -7.19 -5.72
N GLU A 77 -4.49 -5.93 -5.98
CA GLU A 77 -3.11 -5.43 -5.94
C GLU A 77 -2.83 -4.80 -4.56
N GLU A 78 -2.15 -5.54 -3.67
CA GLU A 78 -1.98 -5.14 -2.27
C GLU A 78 -0.57 -4.63 -2.00
N ALA A 79 -0.47 -3.48 -1.32
CA ALA A 79 0.77 -3.04 -0.70
C ALA A 79 0.98 -3.82 0.60
N LEU A 80 2.18 -4.33 0.80
CA LEU A 80 2.57 -5.11 1.98
C LEU A 80 3.56 -4.31 2.82
N SER A 81 3.24 -4.12 4.09
CA SER A 81 4.16 -3.52 5.04
C SER A 81 5.12 -4.59 5.58
N TRP A 82 6.30 -4.69 4.97
CA TRP A 82 7.43 -5.42 5.54
C TRP A 82 8.42 -4.41 6.12
N ALA A 83 8.02 -3.75 7.19
CA ALA A 83 8.76 -2.63 7.79
C ALA A 83 9.84 -3.08 8.77
N GLU A 84 9.71 -4.26 9.36
CA GLU A 84 10.69 -4.80 10.31
C GLU A 84 11.01 -6.28 10.05
N LEU A 85 12.22 -6.66 10.44
CA LEU A 85 12.59 -8.05 10.71
C LEU A 85 12.35 -8.34 12.19
N PHE A 86 11.61 -9.42 12.48
CA PHE A 86 11.34 -9.80 13.87
C PHE A 86 12.60 -10.26 14.57
N TYR A 87 12.73 -9.88 15.84
CA TYR A 87 13.87 -10.20 16.69
C TYR A 87 13.51 -10.40 18.14
N ASP A 88 14.33 -11.15 18.87
CA ASP A 88 14.14 -11.40 20.31
C ASP A 88 14.38 -10.11 21.13
N GLY A 89 13.47 -9.79 22.05
CA GLY A 89 13.55 -8.57 22.85
C GLY A 89 13.11 -7.29 22.15
N SER A 90 12.36 -7.39 21.05
CA SER A 90 11.63 -6.24 20.49
C SER A 90 10.57 -5.73 21.48
N ASP A 91 10.52 -4.41 21.67
CA ASP A 91 9.51 -3.73 22.50
C ASP A 91 8.17 -3.51 21.75
N HIS A 92 8.06 -4.00 20.52
CA HIS A 92 6.82 -3.97 19.72
C HIS A 92 5.80 -5.00 20.22
N TYR A 93 4.74 -5.26 19.43
CA TYR A 93 3.60 -6.08 19.84
C TYR A 93 4.00 -7.48 20.34
N ARG A 94 4.88 -8.16 19.59
CA ARG A 94 5.54 -9.41 19.95
C ARG A 94 6.95 -9.40 19.38
N ASP A 95 7.88 -9.98 20.13
CA ASP A 95 9.23 -10.25 19.65
C ASP A 95 9.25 -11.55 18.81
N LEU A 96 10.40 -11.94 18.27
CA LEU A 96 10.51 -13.14 17.42
C LEU A 96 10.01 -14.40 18.13
N GLN A 97 10.41 -14.63 19.38
CA GLN A 97 9.92 -15.76 20.17
C GLN A 97 8.41 -15.70 20.39
N GLY A 98 7.88 -14.53 20.76
CA GLY A 98 6.45 -14.33 20.99
C GLY A 98 5.60 -14.51 19.73
N TRP A 99 6.16 -14.22 18.54
CA TRP A 99 5.53 -14.56 17.26
C TRP A 99 5.58 -16.06 16.96
N ILE A 100 6.70 -16.73 17.21
CA ILE A 100 6.79 -18.19 17.05
C ILE A 100 5.75 -18.87 17.94
N GLU A 101 5.66 -18.50 19.22
CA GLU A 101 4.68 -19.04 20.16
C GLU A 101 3.24 -18.78 19.69
N HIS A 102 2.95 -17.57 19.22
CA HIS A 102 1.65 -17.22 18.66
C HIS A 102 1.26 -18.12 17.48
N GLU A 103 2.19 -18.34 16.53
CA GLU A 103 1.91 -19.21 15.37
C GLU A 103 1.75 -20.67 15.78
N GLN A 104 2.42 -21.12 16.84
CA GLN A 104 2.24 -22.46 17.40
C GLN A 104 0.83 -22.61 18.00
N GLU A 105 0.37 -21.64 18.80
CA GLU A 105 -0.99 -21.60 19.35
C GLU A 105 -2.05 -21.60 18.23
N CYS A 106 -1.83 -20.81 17.17
CA CYS A 106 -2.71 -20.78 16.01
C CYS A 106 -2.74 -22.13 15.27
N ALA A 107 -1.59 -22.76 15.06
CA ALA A 107 -1.50 -24.06 14.40
C ALA A 107 -2.17 -25.18 15.21
N GLU A 108 -2.02 -25.17 16.54
CA GLU A 108 -2.68 -26.12 17.43
C GLU A 108 -4.20 -25.93 17.44
N THR A 109 -4.66 -24.67 17.47
CA THR A 109 -6.09 -24.33 17.40
C THR A 109 -6.70 -24.81 16.08
N ALA A 110 -6.06 -24.49 14.95
CA ALA A 110 -6.53 -24.90 13.63
C ALA A 110 -6.60 -26.43 13.49
N ALA A 111 -5.58 -27.16 13.94
CA ALA A 111 -5.61 -28.62 13.94
C ALA A 111 -6.76 -29.17 14.81
N THR A 112 -6.98 -28.58 15.99
CA THR A 112 -8.07 -28.99 16.88
C THR A 112 -9.44 -28.75 16.22
N GLU A 113 -9.63 -27.62 15.56
CA GLU A 113 -10.87 -27.30 14.82
C GLU A 113 -11.09 -28.24 13.63
N ASP A 114 -10.02 -28.66 12.95
CA ASP A 114 -10.05 -29.63 11.84
C ASP A 114 -10.15 -31.10 12.33
N GLY A 115 -10.10 -31.34 13.64
CA GLY A 115 -10.13 -32.69 14.23
C GLY A 115 -8.83 -33.48 14.05
N GLU A 116 -7.73 -32.79 13.76
CA GLU A 116 -6.38 -33.33 13.61
C GLU A 116 -5.55 -33.13 14.88
N THR A 117 -4.51 -33.95 15.08
CA THR A 117 -3.50 -33.72 16.12
C THR A 117 -2.33 -32.98 15.50
N TRP A 118 -2.07 -31.76 15.97
CA TRP A 118 -0.90 -31.00 15.53
C TRP A 118 0.40 -31.68 15.98
N ASN A 119 1.42 -31.66 15.13
CA ASN A 119 2.69 -32.37 15.36
C ASN A 119 3.72 -31.56 16.16
N GLY A 120 3.36 -30.37 16.66
CA GLY A 120 4.24 -29.49 17.45
C GLY A 120 5.25 -28.67 16.63
N THR A 121 5.16 -28.67 15.30
CA THR A 121 6.11 -27.95 14.43
C THR A 121 5.43 -27.00 13.46
N LEU A 122 6.09 -25.87 13.18
CA LEU A 122 5.62 -24.84 12.27
C LEU A 122 5.96 -25.19 10.82
N ARG A 123 5.00 -25.03 9.92
CA ARG A 123 5.19 -25.12 8.46
C ARG A 123 5.67 -23.80 7.84
N TYR A 124 5.38 -22.69 8.51
CA TYR A 124 5.75 -21.34 8.14
C TYR A 124 6.32 -20.63 9.35
N LEU A 125 7.51 -20.04 9.19
CA LEU A 125 8.22 -19.36 10.27
C LEU A 125 8.12 -17.84 10.04
N PRO A 126 7.56 -17.06 10.99
CA PRO A 126 7.49 -15.61 10.86
C PRO A 126 8.88 -15.00 10.95
N ILE A 127 9.19 -14.06 10.05
CA ILE A 127 10.50 -13.39 9.99
C ILE A 127 10.41 -11.85 9.97
N GLY A 128 9.21 -11.30 9.82
CA GLY A 128 9.01 -9.85 9.78
C GLY A 128 7.58 -9.49 9.40
N GLY A 129 7.31 -8.20 9.29
CA GLY A 129 5.99 -7.68 8.98
C GLY A 129 5.80 -6.26 9.51
N PHE A 130 4.55 -5.91 9.83
CA PHE A 130 4.23 -4.71 10.58
C PHE A 130 3.03 -4.96 11.51
N GLU A 131 3.30 -4.80 12.80
CA GLU A 131 2.33 -4.93 13.90
C GLU A 131 1.48 -6.21 13.82
N TYR A 132 0.25 -6.11 13.31
CA TYR A 132 -0.74 -7.20 13.27
C TYR A 132 -1.41 -7.38 11.90
N CYS A 133 -1.20 -6.48 10.94
CA CYS A 133 -1.92 -6.48 9.67
C CYS A 133 -1.18 -7.19 8.54
N ASP A 134 0.15 -7.18 8.56
CA ASP A 134 0.99 -7.78 7.53
C ASP A 134 2.07 -8.65 8.19
N ARG A 135 2.21 -9.89 7.74
CA ARG A 135 3.24 -10.83 8.22
C ARG A 135 3.95 -11.50 7.06
N ILE A 136 5.27 -11.60 7.18
CA ILE A 136 6.16 -12.26 6.22
C ILE A 136 6.71 -13.51 6.86
N TYR A 137 6.55 -14.62 6.13
CA TYR A 137 6.94 -15.95 6.56
C TYR A 137 7.93 -16.58 5.58
N VAL A 138 8.73 -17.49 6.12
CA VAL A 138 9.51 -18.45 5.35
C VAL A 138 8.79 -19.79 5.42
N ALA A 139 8.50 -20.38 4.27
CA ALA A 139 8.00 -21.76 4.22
C ALA A 139 9.13 -22.73 4.59
N VAL A 140 8.97 -23.44 5.71
CA VAL A 140 9.97 -24.38 6.26
C VAL A 140 9.52 -25.83 6.16
N GLU A 141 8.27 -26.06 5.76
CA GLU A 141 7.77 -27.41 5.44
C GLU A 141 8.57 -28.03 4.27
N PRO A 142 9.03 -29.29 4.41
CA PRO A 142 9.70 -29.99 3.33
C PRO A 142 8.81 -30.10 2.08
N GLY A 143 9.33 -29.69 0.93
CA GLY A 143 8.59 -29.77 -0.32
C GLY A 143 9.06 -28.75 -1.36
N PRO A 144 8.34 -28.64 -2.50
CA PRO A 144 8.73 -27.75 -3.59
C PRO A 144 8.67 -26.27 -3.25
N ARG A 145 8.01 -25.90 -2.14
CA ARG A 145 7.91 -24.53 -1.63
C ARG A 145 8.87 -24.22 -0.49
N ALA A 146 9.69 -25.19 -0.05
CA ALA A 146 10.63 -24.99 1.04
C ALA A 146 11.59 -23.83 0.71
N GLY A 147 11.69 -22.87 1.62
CA GLY A 147 12.47 -21.65 1.47
C GLY A 147 11.75 -20.48 0.80
N SER A 148 10.56 -20.69 0.23
CA SER A 148 9.78 -19.59 -0.36
C SER A 148 9.28 -18.61 0.69
N ILE A 149 9.10 -17.36 0.25
CA ILE A 149 8.64 -16.27 1.11
C ILE A 149 7.15 -16.04 0.85
N VAL A 150 6.39 -16.05 1.93
CA VAL A 150 4.93 -15.95 1.92
C VAL A 150 4.53 -14.72 2.73
N ALA A 151 3.65 -13.92 2.17
CA ALA A 151 3.01 -12.82 2.87
C ALA A 151 1.58 -13.21 3.25
N TRP A 152 1.18 -12.86 4.46
CA TRP A 152 -0.20 -12.83 4.92
C TRP A 152 -0.59 -11.37 5.18
N LYS A 153 -1.80 -11.01 4.77
CA LYS A 153 -2.40 -9.69 5.03
C LYS A 153 -3.78 -9.87 5.62
N GLN A 154 -4.06 -9.17 6.71
CA GLN A 154 -5.35 -9.18 7.38
C GLN A 154 -6.44 -8.58 6.48
N GLY A 155 -7.59 -9.24 6.43
CA GLY A 155 -8.79 -8.65 5.84
C GLY A 155 -9.34 -7.52 6.70
N LEU A 156 -9.82 -6.46 6.07
CA LEU A 156 -10.51 -5.33 6.69
C LEU A 156 -11.98 -5.26 6.19
N PRO A 157 -12.87 -6.13 6.70
CA PRO A 157 -14.28 -6.13 6.29
C PRO A 157 -14.92 -4.74 6.40
N GLY A 158 -15.63 -4.34 5.34
CA GLY A 158 -16.32 -3.05 5.28
C GLY A 158 -15.46 -1.87 4.82
N TRP A 159 -14.13 -2.05 4.72
CA TRP A 159 -13.25 -1.06 4.12
C TRP A 159 -13.28 -1.21 2.60
N THR A 160 -13.72 -0.17 1.90
CA THR A 160 -13.86 -0.21 0.44
C THR A 160 -12.50 -0.40 -0.22
N HIS A 161 -12.44 -1.31 -1.18
CA HIS A 161 -11.24 -1.72 -1.92
C HIS A 161 -10.15 -2.47 -1.14
N ALA A 162 -10.24 -2.56 0.18
CA ALA A 162 -9.36 -3.45 0.95
C ALA A 162 -9.76 -4.92 0.75
N LEU A 163 -8.83 -5.83 1.07
CA LEU A 163 -9.16 -7.23 1.27
C LEU A 163 -10.31 -7.37 2.28
N GLN A 164 -11.36 -8.10 1.94
CA GLN A 164 -12.50 -8.34 2.85
C GLN A 164 -12.30 -9.55 3.76
N GLN A 165 -11.31 -10.38 3.45
CA GLN A 165 -10.88 -11.56 4.18
C GLN A 165 -9.36 -11.63 4.09
N ASP A 166 -8.74 -12.37 4.99
CA ASP A 166 -7.30 -12.56 4.99
C ASP A 166 -6.79 -13.05 3.62
N GLY A 167 -5.68 -12.46 3.19
CA GLY A 167 -4.98 -12.80 1.95
C GLY A 167 -3.67 -13.49 2.24
N ILE A 168 -3.33 -14.49 1.44
CA ILE A 168 -2.01 -15.13 1.47
C ILE A 168 -1.46 -15.18 0.05
N ALA A 169 -0.19 -14.82 -0.12
CA ALA A 169 0.51 -14.96 -1.39
C ALA A 169 1.96 -15.37 -1.19
N THR A 170 2.47 -16.24 -2.06
CA THR A 170 3.92 -16.44 -2.19
C THR A 170 4.48 -15.26 -2.98
N ILE A 171 5.32 -14.45 -2.33
CA ILE A 171 5.88 -13.23 -2.90
C ILE A 171 7.23 -13.46 -3.57
N ALA A 172 7.96 -14.52 -3.18
CA ALA A 172 9.23 -14.87 -3.79
C ALA A 172 9.58 -16.36 -3.60
N PRO A 173 10.39 -16.95 -4.51
CA PRO A 173 10.85 -18.34 -4.38
C PRO A 173 11.87 -18.55 -3.26
N ASP A 174 12.57 -17.49 -2.83
CA ASP A 174 13.54 -17.51 -1.74
C ASP A 174 13.73 -16.11 -1.13
N LEU A 175 14.49 -16.03 -0.03
CA LEU A 175 14.72 -14.80 0.70
C LEU A 175 15.49 -13.74 -0.11
N HIS A 176 16.46 -14.14 -0.94
CA HIS A 176 17.19 -13.18 -1.77
C HIS A 176 16.27 -12.56 -2.82
N ALA A 177 15.41 -13.36 -3.44
CA ALA A 177 14.41 -12.88 -4.38
C ALA A 177 13.36 -11.98 -3.69
N ALA A 178 12.99 -12.23 -2.44
CA ALA A 178 12.09 -11.35 -1.69
C ALA A 178 12.73 -9.99 -1.42
N PHE A 179 13.99 -9.97 -0.97
CA PHE A 179 14.73 -8.71 -0.83
C PHE A 179 14.93 -7.99 -2.17
N ALA A 180 15.13 -8.73 -3.27
CA ALA A 180 15.18 -8.14 -4.61
C ALA A 180 13.83 -7.53 -5.06
N ALA A 181 12.71 -8.00 -4.52
CA ALA A 181 11.39 -7.46 -4.81
C ALA A 181 11.13 -6.11 -4.12
N LEU A 182 11.74 -5.88 -2.94
CA LEU A 182 11.72 -4.60 -2.22
C LEU A 182 12.27 -3.49 -3.13
N CYS A 183 11.58 -2.36 -3.22
CA CYS A 183 11.98 -1.27 -4.10
C CYS A 183 11.66 0.11 -3.53
N LEU A 184 12.04 1.16 -4.27
CA LEU A 184 11.51 2.49 -4.10
C LEU A 184 10.65 2.82 -5.32
N GLU A 185 9.38 3.13 -5.11
CA GLU A 185 8.48 3.53 -6.21
C GLU A 185 8.62 5.02 -6.57
N THR A 186 8.97 5.83 -5.58
CA THR A 186 9.28 7.25 -5.71
C THR A 186 10.63 7.56 -5.07
N ASP A 187 11.24 8.65 -5.51
CA ASP A 187 12.50 9.11 -4.93
C ASP A 187 12.21 9.75 -3.57
N PRO A 188 12.79 9.25 -2.46
CA PRO A 188 12.53 9.81 -1.13
C PRO A 188 13.03 11.26 -0.96
N GLU A 189 13.88 11.77 -1.87
CA GLU A 189 14.24 13.20 -1.90
C GLU A 189 13.12 14.08 -2.49
N ASP A 190 12.25 13.52 -3.33
CA ASP A 190 11.20 14.24 -4.05
C ASP A 190 9.78 13.97 -3.49
N ASP A 191 9.61 12.90 -2.73
CA ASP A 191 8.32 12.42 -2.22
C ASP A 191 8.40 12.06 -0.73
N LEU A 192 7.78 12.90 0.10
CA LEU A 192 7.77 12.75 1.55
C LEU A 192 6.87 11.60 2.04
N ASP A 193 6.01 11.06 1.17
CA ASP A 193 5.20 9.89 1.48
C ASP A 193 5.95 8.56 1.19
N SER A 194 7.15 8.64 0.61
CA SER A 194 7.99 7.46 0.35
C SER A 194 8.44 6.81 1.66
N PRO A 195 8.39 5.46 1.78
CA PRO A 195 8.98 4.80 2.95
C PRO A 195 10.47 5.11 3.10
N GLY A 196 11.15 5.47 1.99
CA GLY A 196 12.58 5.75 2.01
C GLY A 196 13.01 7.02 2.73
N VAL A 197 12.06 7.93 3.04
CA VAL A 197 12.32 9.08 3.92
C VAL A 197 12.92 8.64 5.25
N ARG A 198 12.43 7.51 5.79
CA ARG A 198 12.91 6.94 7.06
C ARG A 198 14.42 6.64 7.04
N VAL A 199 14.97 6.18 5.91
CA VAL A 199 16.43 5.96 5.78
C VAL A 199 17.18 7.27 5.77
N LEU A 200 16.67 8.28 5.06
CA LEU A 200 17.32 9.59 5.00
C LEU A 200 17.38 10.23 6.40
N GLU A 201 16.27 10.21 7.14
CA GLU A 201 16.20 10.69 8.52
C GLU A 201 17.16 9.93 9.44
N TYR A 202 17.21 8.59 9.33
CA TYR A 202 18.14 7.77 10.12
C TYR A 202 19.60 8.15 9.84
N LEU A 203 19.96 8.38 8.58
CA LEU A 203 21.32 8.76 8.22
C LEU A 203 21.67 10.17 8.66
N GLU A 204 20.73 11.11 8.58
CA GLU A 204 20.91 12.46 9.12
C GLU A 204 21.23 12.41 10.63
N GLU A 205 20.44 11.65 11.42
CA GLU A 205 20.69 11.42 12.84
C GLU A 205 22.08 10.80 13.08
N ARG A 206 22.46 9.77 12.30
CA ARG A 206 23.76 9.10 12.47
C ARG A 206 24.94 10.04 12.16
N VAL A 207 24.78 10.95 11.21
CA VAL A 207 25.80 11.97 10.92
C VAL A 207 25.85 13.02 12.02
N SER A 208 24.71 13.61 12.40
CA SER A 208 24.66 14.74 13.33
C SER A 208 25.04 14.36 14.75
N ASP A 209 24.55 13.21 15.22
CA ASP A 209 24.53 12.88 16.65
C ASP A 209 25.53 11.75 16.99
N HIS A 210 25.88 10.93 16.00
CA HIS A 210 26.70 9.73 16.21
C HIS A 210 28.05 9.77 15.48
N GLY A 211 28.35 10.83 14.72
CA GLY A 211 29.65 11.02 14.10
C GLY A 211 29.91 10.16 12.86
N MET A 212 28.86 9.68 12.19
CA MET A 212 29.00 9.00 10.90
C MET A 212 29.63 9.96 9.87
N PRO A 213 30.63 9.54 9.08
CA PRO A 213 31.19 10.39 8.03
C PRO A 213 30.14 10.73 6.96
N GLN A 214 29.94 12.02 6.67
CA GLN A 214 28.99 12.49 5.65
C GLN A 214 29.19 11.77 4.30
N ALA A 215 30.44 11.63 3.85
CA ALA A 215 30.73 10.97 2.57
C ALA A 215 30.28 9.50 2.51
N LEU A 216 30.28 8.80 3.66
CA LEU A 216 29.77 7.43 3.75
C LEU A 216 28.24 7.42 3.73
N ALA A 217 27.59 8.37 4.41
CA ALA A 217 26.14 8.52 4.36
C ALA A 217 25.67 8.83 2.92
N ASP A 218 26.32 9.76 2.23
CA ASP A 218 26.02 10.11 0.83
C ASP A 218 26.20 8.89 -0.11
N ALA A 219 27.27 8.12 0.09
CA ALA A 219 27.51 6.89 -0.66
C ALA A 219 26.42 5.84 -0.40
N LEU A 220 25.93 5.74 0.84
CA LEU A 220 24.84 4.86 1.20
C LEU A 220 23.50 5.32 0.62
N VAL A 221 23.19 6.61 0.62
CA VAL A 221 22.01 7.17 -0.07
C VAL A 221 22.06 6.84 -1.56
N ALA A 222 23.20 7.05 -2.21
CA ALA A 222 23.38 6.72 -3.62
C ALA A 222 23.25 5.21 -3.90
N PHE A 223 23.68 4.36 -2.96
CA PHE A 223 23.48 2.90 -3.07
C PHE A 223 22.00 2.52 -2.87
N TYR A 224 21.36 3.07 -1.86
CA TYR A 224 19.96 2.83 -1.51
C TYR A 224 19.01 3.22 -2.64
N ARG A 225 19.23 4.39 -3.26
CA ARG A 225 18.46 4.88 -4.41
C ARG A 225 18.59 4.01 -5.66
N ARG A 226 19.50 3.03 -5.71
CA ARG A 226 19.51 2.02 -6.80
C ARG A 226 18.29 1.10 -6.76
N ALA A 227 17.59 1.03 -5.62
CA ALA A 227 16.31 0.33 -5.51
C ALA A 227 15.15 1.11 -6.15
N LEU A 228 15.37 2.38 -6.56
CA LEU A 228 14.39 3.17 -7.30
C LEU A 228 14.07 2.52 -8.63
N VAL A 229 12.79 2.27 -8.84
CA VAL A 229 12.30 1.60 -10.03
C VAL A 229 12.17 2.59 -11.19
N ASP A 230 12.90 2.35 -12.28
CA ASP A 230 12.80 3.19 -13.48
C ASP A 230 11.72 2.68 -14.45
N TRP A 231 10.53 3.28 -14.38
CA TRP A 231 9.48 3.09 -15.39
C TRP A 231 9.61 4.06 -16.58
N ARG A 232 10.37 5.16 -16.45
CA ARG A 232 10.48 6.19 -17.48
C ARG A 232 11.34 5.71 -18.65
N GLY A 233 12.42 4.99 -18.38
CA GLY A 233 13.25 4.36 -19.41
C GLY A 233 12.45 3.43 -20.34
N PRO A 234 11.75 2.40 -19.80
CA PRO A 234 10.89 1.52 -20.58
C PRO A 234 9.74 2.24 -21.30
N LEU A 235 9.15 3.28 -20.68
CA LEU A 235 8.14 4.12 -21.34
C LEU A 235 8.71 4.82 -22.58
N ALA A 236 9.88 5.45 -22.47
CA ALA A 236 10.55 6.14 -23.58
C ALA A 236 10.98 5.16 -24.69
N ALA A 237 11.35 3.93 -24.32
CA ALA A 237 11.72 2.87 -25.25
C ALA A 237 10.52 2.14 -25.87
N GLY A 238 9.29 2.39 -25.42
CA GLY A 238 8.09 1.66 -25.86
C GLY A 238 8.04 0.20 -25.40
N THR A 239 8.77 -0.15 -24.35
CA THR A 239 8.87 -1.52 -23.81
C THR A 239 8.18 -1.67 -22.46
N LEU A 240 7.53 -0.61 -21.94
CA LEU A 240 6.90 -0.59 -20.63
C LEU A 240 5.93 -1.77 -20.39
N MET A 241 5.16 -2.15 -21.41
CA MET A 241 4.18 -3.24 -21.32
C MET A 241 4.80 -4.64 -21.12
N GLN A 242 6.12 -4.77 -21.27
CA GLN A 242 6.84 -6.01 -20.93
C GLN A 242 6.94 -6.23 -19.41
N SER A 243 6.66 -5.19 -18.62
CA SER A 243 6.62 -5.26 -17.17
C SER A 243 5.33 -4.64 -16.62
N PRO A 244 4.32 -5.46 -16.29
CA PRO A 244 3.04 -4.99 -15.72
C PRO A 244 3.23 -4.13 -14.46
N ARG A 245 4.20 -4.47 -13.62
CA ARG A 245 4.55 -3.67 -12.43
C ARG A 245 4.95 -2.25 -12.80
N LEU A 246 5.87 -2.08 -13.77
CA LEU A 246 6.31 -0.75 -14.19
C LEU A 246 5.18 0.06 -14.85
N ALA A 247 4.33 -0.60 -15.62
CA ALA A 247 3.14 0.01 -16.20
C ALA A 247 2.18 0.52 -15.11
N GLY A 248 1.94 -0.30 -14.08
CA GLY A 248 1.16 0.07 -12.90
C GLY A 248 1.74 1.30 -12.19
N LEU A 249 3.05 1.33 -11.95
CA LEU A 249 3.72 2.48 -11.32
C LEU A 249 3.62 3.77 -12.15
N ALA A 250 3.83 3.68 -13.46
CA ALA A 250 3.66 4.82 -14.35
C ALA A 250 2.23 5.37 -14.32
N LEU A 251 1.23 4.49 -14.24
CA LEU A 251 -0.17 4.87 -14.13
C LEU A 251 -0.51 5.48 -12.76
N GLN A 252 0.00 4.92 -11.66
CA GLN A 252 -0.15 5.52 -10.33
C GLN A 252 0.45 6.92 -10.28
N HIS A 253 1.63 7.11 -10.88
CA HIS A 253 2.27 8.42 -11.00
C HIS A 253 1.43 9.40 -11.84
N ALA A 254 0.88 8.94 -12.97
CA ALA A 254 0.00 9.74 -13.80
C ALA A 254 -1.24 10.22 -13.01
N ILE A 255 -1.84 9.34 -12.22
CA ILE A 255 -2.99 9.67 -11.39
C ILE A 255 -2.61 10.65 -10.27
N SER A 256 -1.51 10.42 -9.55
CA SER A 256 -1.11 11.28 -8.42
C SER A 256 -0.76 12.71 -8.84
N LYS A 257 -0.32 12.89 -10.10
CA LYS A 257 -0.04 14.21 -10.69
C LYS A 257 -1.19 14.77 -11.53
N ASP A 258 -2.34 14.08 -11.59
CA ASP A 258 -3.47 14.37 -12.48
C ASP A 258 -3.04 14.56 -13.96
N ASP A 259 -2.06 13.77 -14.40
CA ASP A 259 -1.43 13.87 -15.72
C ASP A 259 -2.19 13.07 -16.79
N ALA A 260 -3.17 13.73 -17.39
CA ALA A 260 -3.93 13.19 -18.51
C ALA A 260 -3.08 12.87 -19.75
N ALA A 261 -1.94 13.54 -19.96
CA ALA A 261 -1.09 13.30 -21.12
C ALA A 261 -0.33 11.98 -20.97
N LEU A 262 0.20 11.70 -19.77
CA LEU A 262 0.82 10.42 -19.46
C LEU A 262 -0.18 9.27 -19.55
N VAL A 263 -1.42 9.43 -19.06
CA VAL A 263 -2.47 8.41 -19.24
C VAL A 263 -2.71 8.10 -20.72
N ARG A 264 -2.80 9.12 -21.59
CA ARG A 264 -2.97 8.92 -23.04
C ARG A 264 -1.76 8.21 -23.66
N GLN A 265 -0.55 8.58 -23.26
CA GLN A 265 0.66 7.90 -23.73
C GLN A 265 0.69 6.42 -23.35
N LEU A 266 0.27 6.08 -22.12
CA LEU A 266 0.15 4.70 -21.67
C LEU A 266 -0.88 3.93 -22.50
N ALA A 267 -2.03 4.54 -22.78
CA ALA A 267 -3.06 3.96 -23.64
C ALA A 267 -2.56 3.73 -25.08
N GLU A 268 -1.81 4.68 -25.66
CA GLU A 268 -1.21 4.57 -26.99
C GLU A 268 -0.19 3.42 -27.09
N GLN A 269 0.49 3.10 -25.99
CA GLN A 269 1.38 1.93 -25.90
C GLN A 269 0.64 0.61 -25.64
N GLY A 270 -0.69 0.63 -25.58
CA GLY A 270 -1.53 -0.56 -25.44
C GLY A 270 -1.82 -0.96 -24.00
N MET A 271 -1.61 -0.07 -23.02
CA MET A 271 -2.02 -0.33 -21.63
C MET A 271 -3.54 -0.48 -21.54
N ARG A 272 -3.98 -1.54 -20.88
CA ARG A 272 -5.40 -1.74 -20.52
C ARG A 272 -5.63 -1.27 -19.08
N PHE A 273 -6.84 -0.78 -18.82
CA PHE A 273 -7.23 -0.16 -17.54
C PHE A 273 -8.34 -0.95 -16.83
N ASP A 274 -8.39 -2.26 -17.04
CA ASP A 274 -9.40 -3.18 -16.52
C ASP A 274 -8.95 -3.96 -15.27
N GLU A 275 -7.65 -4.02 -15.01
CA GLU A 275 -7.11 -4.64 -13.80
C GLU A 275 -7.12 -3.67 -12.61
N PRO A 276 -7.25 -4.17 -11.37
CA PRO A 276 -7.09 -3.36 -10.18
C PRO A 276 -5.71 -2.69 -10.10
N LEU A 277 -5.69 -1.45 -9.61
CA LEU A 277 -4.47 -0.67 -9.39
C LEU A 277 -4.10 -0.57 -7.91
N ARG A 278 -5.10 -0.56 -7.02
CA ARG A 278 -4.92 -0.50 -5.56
C ARG A 278 -6.02 -1.27 -4.85
N GLY A 279 -5.65 -2.33 -4.16
CA GLY A 279 -6.61 -3.30 -3.64
C GLY A 279 -7.49 -3.81 -4.78
N SER A 280 -8.82 -3.70 -4.62
CA SER A 280 -9.78 -3.98 -5.71
C SER A 280 -10.16 -2.75 -6.55
N ALA A 281 -9.59 -1.57 -6.28
CA ALA A 281 -9.93 -0.34 -6.99
C ALA A 281 -9.39 -0.35 -8.42
N THR A 282 -10.24 -0.04 -9.39
CA THR A 282 -9.81 0.20 -10.78
C THR A 282 -9.04 1.53 -10.89
N PRO A 283 -8.28 1.76 -11.97
CA PRO A 283 -7.62 3.05 -12.20
C PRO A 283 -8.56 4.26 -12.10
N VAL A 284 -9.79 4.13 -12.61
CA VAL A 284 -10.80 5.20 -12.53
C VAL A 284 -11.21 5.45 -11.08
N ASP A 285 -11.42 4.40 -10.28
CA ASP A 285 -11.77 4.53 -8.87
C ASP A 285 -10.65 5.23 -8.08
N VAL A 286 -9.39 4.85 -8.31
CA VAL A 286 -8.22 5.48 -7.69
C VAL A 286 -8.12 6.96 -8.07
N ALA A 287 -8.30 7.30 -9.35
CA ALA A 287 -8.27 8.69 -9.81
C ALA A 287 -9.36 9.54 -9.15
N LEU A 288 -10.58 9.01 -9.00
CA LEU A 288 -11.68 9.71 -8.33
C LEU A 288 -11.42 9.90 -6.83
N MET A 289 -10.87 8.90 -6.14
CA MET A 289 -10.48 8.97 -4.73
C MET A 289 -9.40 10.03 -4.48
N GLN A 290 -8.48 10.23 -5.42
CA GLN A 290 -7.43 11.25 -5.35
C GLN A 290 -7.86 12.61 -5.94
N HIS A 291 -9.09 12.70 -6.45
CA HIS A 291 -9.63 13.88 -7.14
C HIS A 291 -8.85 14.29 -8.41
N ALA A 292 -8.16 13.33 -9.03
CA ALA A 292 -7.43 13.47 -10.28
C ALA A 292 -8.41 13.45 -11.47
N CYS A 293 -9.08 14.58 -11.69
CA CYS A 293 -10.17 14.69 -12.65
C CYS A 293 -9.70 14.57 -14.11
N ALA A 294 -8.53 15.12 -14.44
CA ALA A 294 -7.98 15.07 -15.79
C ALA A 294 -7.51 13.65 -16.14
N ALA A 295 -6.83 12.97 -15.21
CA ALA A 295 -6.44 11.58 -15.35
C ALA A 295 -7.67 10.67 -15.46
N ALA A 296 -8.68 10.84 -14.59
CA ALA A 296 -9.94 10.08 -14.67
C ALA A 296 -10.63 10.26 -16.04
N HIS A 297 -10.68 11.49 -16.56
CA HIS A 297 -11.26 11.76 -17.87
C HIS A 297 -10.48 11.07 -19.00
N ALA A 298 -9.13 11.09 -18.94
CA ALA A 298 -8.28 10.42 -19.92
C ALA A 298 -8.43 8.89 -19.87
N LEU A 299 -8.57 8.30 -18.68
CA LEU A 299 -8.83 6.87 -18.51
C LEU A 299 -10.15 6.46 -19.18
N LEU A 300 -11.23 7.22 -18.94
CA LEU A 300 -12.53 6.98 -19.55
C LEU A 300 -12.51 7.18 -21.08
N GLN A 301 -11.71 8.13 -21.58
CA GLN A 301 -11.47 8.31 -23.02
C GLN A 301 -10.73 7.13 -23.63
N ALA A 302 -9.79 6.53 -22.90
CA ALA A 302 -9.05 5.36 -23.32
C ALA A 302 -9.84 4.05 -23.17
N GLY A 303 -11.11 4.11 -22.78
CA GLY A 303 -12.01 2.95 -22.73
C GLY A 303 -12.04 2.23 -21.37
N ALA A 304 -11.50 2.82 -20.30
CA ALA A 304 -11.70 2.29 -18.96
C ALA A 304 -13.19 2.33 -18.58
N ALA A 305 -13.70 1.26 -17.97
CA ALA A 305 -15.06 1.20 -17.45
C ALA A 305 -15.17 1.98 -16.13
N ALA A 306 -16.33 2.59 -15.89
CA ALA A 306 -16.65 3.17 -14.59
C ALA A 306 -17.37 2.13 -13.73
N SER A 307 -16.99 2.03 -12.45
CA SER A 307 -17.78 1.27 -11.49
C SER A 307 -19.18 1.89 -11.30
N PRO A 308 -20.22 1.10 -10.99
CA PRO A 308 -21.57 1.64 -10.78
C PRO A 308 -21.62 2.76 -9.72
N ALA A 309 -20.79 2.65 -8.67
CA ALA A 309 -20.70 3.62 -7.59
C ALA A 309 -19.74 4.79 -7.85
N ALA A 310 -19.17 4.94 -9.05
CA ALA A 310 -18.14 5.95 -9.35
C ALA A 310 -18.55 7.38 -8.97
N ILE A 311 -19.81 7.75 -9.22
CA ILE A 311 -20.34 9.09 -8.92
C ILE A 311 -20.40 9.36 -7.40
N HIS A 312 -20.45 8.32 -6.57
CA HIS A 312 -20.50 8.48 -5.12
C HIS A 312 -19.15 8.87 -4.51
N ARG A 313 -18.04 8.76 -5.27
CA ARG A 313 -16.68 9.04 -4.80
C ARG A 313 -16.30 10.52 -4.83
N PHE A 314 -17.17 11.41 -5.29
CA PHE A 314 -16.87 12.83 -5.32
C PHE A 314 -16.83 13.44 -3.91
N ASP A 315 -15.65 13.97 -3.57
CA ASP A 315 -15.45 14.79 -2.39
C ASP A 315 -14.95 16.21 -2.73
N ARG A 316 -14.71 16.50 -4.01
CA ARG A 316 -14.45 17.85 -4.53
C ARG A 316 -15.36 18.11 -5.73
N LYS A 317 -15.54 19.39 -6.08
CA LYS A 317 -16.39 19.85 -7.19
C LYS A 317 -16.04 19.12 -8.50
N PRO A 318 -16.84 18.14 -8.98
CA PRO A 318 -16.53 17.46 -10.23
C PRO A 318 -16.85 18.33 -11.45
N PRO A 319 -16.04 18.26 -12.53
CA PRO A 319 -16.42 18.79 -13.83
C PRO A 319 -17.66 18.07 -14.39
N ALA A 320 -18.61 18.81 -14.98
CA ALA A 320 -19.82 18.21 -15.55
C ALA A 320 -19.51 17.18 -16.67
N GLU A 321 -18.50 17.46 -17.50
CA GLU A 321 -18.06 16.56 -18.57
C GLU A 321 -17.51 15.22 -18.03
N LEU A 322 -16.87 15.24 -16.86
CA LEU A 322 -16.41 14.00 -16.21
C LEU A 322 -17.59 13.14 -15.80
N VAL A 323 -18.63 13.75 -15.22
CA VAL A 323 -19.86 13.05 -14.83
C VAL A 323 -20.58 12.44 -16.04
N GLU A 324 -20.70 13.18 -17.15
CA GLU A 324 -21.28 12.64 -18.38
C GLU A 324 -20.54 11.41 -18.89
N ARG A 325 -19.20 11.45 -18.85
CA ARG A 325 -18.39 10.29 -19.26
C ARG A 325 -18.52 9.11 -18.31
N LEU A 326 -18.56 9.35 -17.00
CA LEU A 326 -18.78 8.27 -16.03
C LEU A 326 -20.11 7.56 -16.29
N LEU A 327 -21.18 8.33 -16.51
CA LEU A 327 -22.50 7.79 -16.86
C LEU A 327 -22.45 6.98 -18.16
N ALA A 328 -21.80 7.52 -19.20
CA ALA A 328 -21.64 6.83 -20.48
C ALA A 328 -20.83 5.53 -20.37
N GLN A 329 -19.92 5.43 -19.37
CA GLN A 329 -19.06 4.27 -19.13
C GLN A 329 -19.56 3.35 -18.01
N GLY A 330 -20.83 3.45 -17.62
CA GLY A 330 -21.49 2.48 -16.74
C GLY A 330 -21.69 2.90 -15.29
N ALA A 331 -21.35 4.14 -14.91
CA ALA A 331 -21.71 4.66 -13.59
C ALA A 331 -23.23 4.78 -13.45
N GLN A 332 -23.76 4.41 -12.28
CA GLN A 332 -25.18 4.45 -12.02
C GLN A 332 -25.62 5.87 -11.62
N ALA A 333 -26.62 6.40 -12.33
CA ALA A 333 -27.29 7.63 -11.93
C ALA A 333 -28.30 7.34 -10.82
N ASP A 334 -28.19 8.05 -9.69
CA ASP A 334 -29.13 7.95 -8.58
C ASP A 334 -29.20 9.25 -7.76
N ALA A 335 -30.14 9.29 -6.81
CA ALA A 335 -30.35 10.43 -5.92
C ALA A 335 -29.11 10.77 -5.06
N LEU A 336 -28.32 9.75 -4.68
CA LEU A 336 -27.09 9.94 -3.91
C LEU A 336 -26.02 10.64 -4.74
N GLY A 337 -25.87 10.27 -6.00
CA GLY A 337 -24.96 10.91 -6.94
C GLY A 337 -25.32 12.39 -7.20
N VAL A 338 -26.62 12.69 -7.33
CA VAL A 338 -27.11 14.08 -7.40
C VAL A 338 -26.71 14.84 -6.14
N ALA A 339 -27.04 14.31 -4.96
CA ALA A 339 -26.75 14.95 -3.67
C ALA A 339 -25.24 15.16 -3.43
N ARG A 340 -24.38 14.19 -3.81
CA ARG A 340 -22.92 14.34 -3.73
C ARG A 340 -22.40 15.46 -4.61
N CYS A 341 -22.86 15.55 -5.87
CA CYS A 341 -22.48 16.63 -6.78
C CYS A 341 -22.93 18.00 -6.23
N VAL A 342 -24.16 18.09 -5.72
CA VAL A 342 -24.68 19.31 -5.10
C VAL A 342 -23.84 19.69 -3.88
N ALA A 343 -23.62 18.76 -2.94
CA ALA A 343 -22.82 19.02 -1.75
C ALA A 343 -21.45 19.58 -2.13
N CYS A 344 -20.79 19.02 -3.16
CA CYS A 344 -19.52 19.51 -3.70
C CYS A 344 -19.57 20.85 -4.44
N GLY A 345 -20.72 21.52 -4.54
CA GLY A 345 -20.87 22.79 -5.25
C GLY A 345 -20.86 22.65 -6.78
N ALA A 346 -21.29 21.49 -7.31
CA ALA A 346 -21.37 21.20 -8.74
C ALA A 346 -22.83 21.04 -9.23
N PRO A 347 -23.64 22.11 -9.27
CA PRO A 347 -25.05 22.03 -9.66
C PRO A 347 -25.25 21.58 -11.12
N GLU A 348 -24.33 21.93 -12.02
CA GLU A 348 -24.39 21.46 -13.41
C GLU A 348 -24.18 19.95 -13.51
N ALA A 349 -23.16 19.43 -12.82
CA ALA A 349 -22.91 17.99 -12.73
C ALA A 349 -24.12 17.26 -12.11
N ALA A 350 -24.70 17.82 -11.04
CA ALA A 350 -25.89 17.27 -10.41
C ALA A 350 -27.09 17.17 -11.38
N ARG A 351 -27.31 18.20 -12.21
CA ARG A 351 -28.35 18.16 -13.25
C ARG A 351 -28.06 17.10 -14.32
N ARG A 352 -26.79 16.85 -14.68
CA ARG A 352 -26.44 15.75 -15.61
C ARG A 352 -26.75 14.38 -15.01
N VAL A 353 -26.44 14.16 -13.74
CA VAL A 353 -26.82 12.91 -13.04
C VAL A 353 -28.34 12.76 -13.03
N ALA A 354 -29.07 13.80 -12.60
CA ALA A 354 -30.52 13.72 -12.50
C ALA A 354 -31.22 13.52 -13.86
N ALA A 355 -30.69 14.11 -14.93
CA ALA A 355 -31.21 13.91 -16.28
C ALA A 355 -31.00 12.49 -16.81
N ALA A 356 -29.99 11.77 -16.29
CA ALA A 356 -29.76 10.36 -16.58
C ALA A 356 -30.61 9.42 -15.70
N CYS A 357 -31.27 9.95 -14.67
CA CYS A 357 -32.23 9.20 -13.86
C CYS A 357 -33.61 9.16 -14.54
N GLY A 358 -34.41 8.17 -14.16
CA GLY A 358 -35.82 8.07 -14.56
C GLY A 358 -36.77 8.86 -13.67
N ASP A 359 -38.08 8.62 -13.87
CA ASP A 359 -39.16 9.23 -13.08
C ASP A 359 -38.98 9.00 -11.58
N GLY A 360 -39.35 9.99 -10.77
CA GLY A 360 -39.28 9.92 -9.30
C GLY A 360 -37.97 10.41 -8.68
N ILE A 361 -36.97 10.79 -9.48
CA ILE A 361 -35.68 11.28 -8.99
C ILE A 361 -35.79 12.49 -8.06
N ALA A 362 -36.75 13.41 -8.31
CA ALA A 362 -36.93 14.59 -7.46
C ALA A 362 -37.33 14.25 -6.01
N ALA A 363 -38.20 13.26 -5.82
CA ALA A 363 -38.61 12.81 -4.49
C ALA A 363 -37.46 12.07 -3.78
N ALA A 364 -36.79 11.15 -4.50
CA ALA A 364 -35.64 10.42 -3.97
C ALA A 364 -34.47 11.36 -3.61
N TYR A 365 -34.21 12.37 -4.44
CA TYR A 365 -33.21 13.40 -4.17
C TYR A 365 -33.55 14.19 -2.91
N ALA A 366 -34.82 14.60 -2.72
CA ALA A 366 -35.22 15.34 -1.53
C ALA A 366 -34.94 14.56 -0.23
N GLU A 367 -35.25 13.26 -0.21
CA GLU A 367 -34.96 12.38 0.94
C GLU A 367 -33.46 12.28 1.22
N VAL A 368 -32.64 11.99 0.21
CA VAL A 368 -31.19 11.85 0.36
C VAL A 368 -30.52 13.19 0.72
N ARG A 369 -30.96 14.29 0.10
CA ARG A 369 -30.50 15.65 0.39
C ARG A 369 -30.74 15.99 1.86
N ASP A 370 -31.94 15.73 2.38
CA ASP A 370 -32.30 16.07 3.75
C ASP A 370 -31.52 15.22 4.75
N ALA A 371 -31.38 13.92 4.49
CA ALA A 371 -30.54 13.02 5.30
C ALA A 371 -29.08 13.47 5.34
N MET A 372 -28.49 13.76 4.18
CA MET A 372 -27.09 14.20 4.06
C MET A 372 -26.86 15.58 4.70
N ALA A 373 -27.77 16.54 4.48
CA ALA A 373 -27.67 17.86 5.09
C ALA A 373 -27.78 17.80 6.62
N ASN A 374 -28.64 16.91 7.16
CA ASN A 374 -28.75 16.69 8.60
C ASN A 374 -27.46 16.09 9.18
N SER A 375 -26.85 15.11 8.49
CA SER A 375 -25.56 14.52 8.87
C SER A 375 -24.48 15.59 8.96
N TYR A 376 -24.28 16.39 7.90
CA TYR A 376 -23.27 17.45 7.90
C TYR A 376 -23.57 18.55 8.93
N GLN A 377 -24.85 18.86 9.19
CA GLN A 377 -25.20 19.82 10.23
C GLN A 377 -24.89 19.28 11.63
N GLU A 378 -25.03 17.98 11.88
CA GLU A 378 -24.63 17.36 13.14
C GLU A 378 -23.11 17.40 13.32
N ASP A 379 -22.35 17.03 12.29
CA ASP A 379 -20.90 17.08 12.32
C ASP A 379 -20.40 18.51 12.52
N LEU A 380 -21.01 19.50 11.86
CA LEU A 380 -20.71 20.92 12.06
C LEU A 380 -20.92 21.34 13.52
N ARG A 381 -22.00 20.88 14.18
CA ARG A 381 -22.23 21.16 15.60
C ARG A 381 -21.13 20.54 16.47
N LYS A 382 -20.71 19.30 16.18
CA LYS A 382 -19.64 18.60 16.92
C LYS A 382 -18.29 19.30 16.73
N VAL A 383 -17.94 19.68 15.50
CA VAL A 383 -16.70 20.41 15.18
C VAL A 383 -16.65 21.76 15.89
N ARG A 384 -17.73 22.55 15.83
CA ARG A 384 -17.81 23.85 16.55
C ARG A 384 -17.73 23.70 18.08
N ALA A 385 -18.14 22.56 18.61
CA ALA A 385 -18.03 22.24 20.03
C ALA A 385 -16.67 21.61 20.41
N GLY A 386 -15.73 21.47 19.47
CA GLY A 386 -14.44 20.81 19.70
C GLY A 386 -14.52 19.31 19.97
N LYS A 387 -15.64 18.66 19.64
CA LYS A 387 -15.90 17.23 19.90
C LYS A 387 -15.56 16.31 18.73
N LEU A 388 -15.24 16.88 17.57
CA LEU A 388 -14.91 16.14 16.36
C LEU A 388 -13.86 16.91 15.56
N GLY A 389 -12.78 16.23 15.16
CA GLY A 389 -11.92 16.69 14.07
C GLY A 389 -12.51 16.21 12.75
N HIS A 390 -12.74 17.11 11.80
CA HIS A 390 -13.28 16.78 10.48
C HIS A 390 -12.43 17.46 9.40
N TYR A 391 -12.06 16.73 8.35
CA TYR A 391 -11.13 17.23 7.32
C TYR A 391 -11.63 18.48 6.58
N LEU A 392 -12.94 18.60 6.36
CA LEU A 392 -13.55 19.83 5.79
C LEU A 392 -13.54 21.04 6.75
N GLY A 393 -13.31 20.83 8.04
CA GLY A 393 -13.49 21.86 9.06
C GLY A 393 -14.93 22.39 9.16
N ALA A 394 -15.13 23.43 9.98
CA ALA A 394 -16.46 24.01 10.19
C ALA A 394 -17.00 24.73 8.94
N ASP A 395 -16.13 25.43 8.20
CA ASP A 395 -16.55 26.23 7.05
C ASP A 395 -16.93 25.33 5.86
N GLY A 396 -16.13 24.30 5.57
CA GLY A 396 -16.46 23.35 4.52
C GLY A 396 -17.76 22.60 4.80
N LEU A 397 -18.00 22.17 6.05
CA LEU A 397 -19.27 21.56 6.43
C LEU A 397 -20.47 22.52 6.28
N ALA A 398 -20.31 23.80 6.65
CA ALA A 398 -21.35 24.80 6.46
C ALA A 398 -21.65 25.03 4.98
N GLU A 399 -20.63 25.06 4.13
CA GLU A 399 -20.77 25.16 2.67
C GLU A 399 -21.53 23.95 2.09
N ARG A 400 -21.19 22.71 2.50
CA ARG A 400 -21.93 21.51 2.07
C ARG A 400 -23.41 21.60 2.40
N VAL A 401 -23.75 22.05 3.60
CA VAL A 401 -25.14 22.23 4.05
C VAL A 401 -25.85 23.32 3.24
N ALA A 402 -25.18 24.45 2.98
CA ALA A 402 -25.74 25.54 2.18
C ALA A 402 -26.04 25.07 0.75
N ASN A 403 -25.06 24.46 0.09
CA ASN A 403 -25.22 23.92 -1.27
C ASN A 403 -26.41 22.98 -1.40
N LEU A 404 -26.56 22.04 -0.45
CA LEU A 404 -27.68 21.09 -0.43
C LEU A 404 -29.03 21.80 -0.26
N ARG A 405 -29.12 22.83 0.58
CA ARG A 405 -30.38 23.55 0.85
C ARG A 405 -30.79 24.49 -0.27
N GLU A 406 -29.83 25.09 -0.95
CA GLU A 406 -30.08 26.08 -2.01
C GLU A 406 -30.41 25.43 -3.35
N PHE A 407 -29.90 24.23 -3.61
CA PHE A 407 -30.17 23.54 -4.86
C PHE A 407 -31.58 22.93 -4.91
N LEU A 408 -32.34 23.36 -5.92
CA LEU A 408 -33.62 22.77 -6.30
C LEU A 408 -33.45 22.01 -7.61
N LEU A 409 -33.90 20.75 -7.60
CA LEU A 409 -33.84 19.87 -8.77
C LEU A 409 -34.99 20.13 -9.74
#